data_AF-A0A9D5TNG0-F1
#
_entry.id   AF-A0A9D5TNG0-F1
#
_cell.length_a   1.000
_cell.length_b   1.000
_cell.length_c   1.000
_cell.angle_alpha   90.00
_cell.angle_beta   90.00
_cell.angle_gamma   90.00
#
_symmetry.space_group_name_H-M   'P 1'
#
loop_
_entity.id
_entity.type
_entity.pdbx_description
1 polymer ?
#
loop_
_entity_poly.entity_id
_entity_poly.type
_entity_poly.pdbx_seq_one_letter_code
_entity_poly.pdbx_strand_id
1 'polypeptide(L)'
;MEFKVYQKELELQSRGWIPTFHDVSKEIMQIVKDSGVKNGTCTIASHHTTCSVMVQECSHDIDSFDLEFLQHDLLDIMRKLIPDFAEEHQYRHPGPIHSQFGRYVNEPGDYTSMNTDGHLRSVFFGRSEAMTIKDGVLDGGEFAHIYFIDWDHVRARRRQLNVTVMGTTEDVEDRKFNNGEVINTLRKYTDEEKAYDVHYDLQLKR
;
A
#
# COMPACT_ATOMS: atom_id res chain seq x y z
N MET A 1 14.67 28.48 -5.36
CA MET A 1 13.88 27.25 -5.33
C MET A 1 14.03 26.52 -6.65
N GLU A 2 15.04 25.67 -6.73
CA GLU A 2 15.27 24.74 -7.84
C GLU A 2 14.35 23.53 -7.66
N PHE A 3 13.53 23.25 -8.67
CA PHE A 3 12.68 22.06 -8.70
C PHE A 3 13.40 20.90 -9.40
N LYS A 4 13.37 19.73 -8.79
CA LYS A 4 14.02 18.52 -9.29
C LYS A 4 13.04 17.36 -9.39
N VAL A 5 13.23 16.53 -10.40
CA VAL A 5 12.61 15.21 -10.54
C VAL A 5 13.72 14.17 -10.61
N TYR A 6 13.61 13.10 -9.82
CA TYR A 6 14.57 12.00 -9.74
C TYR A 6 13.83 10.68 -9.78
N GLN A 7 14.21 9.79 -10.71
CA GLN A 7 13.52 8.53 -10.95
C GLN A 7 14.46 7.34 -10.85
N LYS A 8 13.95 6.26 -10.26
CA LYS A 8 14.64 4.97 -10.14
C LYS A 8 13.65 3.82 -10.30
N GLU A 9 14.19 2.68 -10.67
CA GLU A 9 13.48 1.40 -10.77
C GLU A 9 14.18 0.40 -9.85
N LEU A 10 13.40 -0.38 -9.10
CA LEU A 10 13.88 -1.53 -8.33
C LEU A 10 13.37 -2.80 -8.99
N GLU A 11 14.27 -3.77 -9.17
CA GLU A 11 13.95 -5.11 -9.64
C GLU A 11 13.88 -6.06 -8.45
N LEU A 12 12.72 -6.69 -8.26
CA LEU A 12 12.40 -7.59 -7.15
C LEU A 12 12.08 -8.98 -7.70
N GLN A 13 12.30 -10.02 -6.89
CA GLN A 13 12.02 -11.40 -7.28
C GLN A 13 11.08 -12.06 -6.27
N SER A 14 9.85 -12.35 -6.68
CA SER A 14 8.86 -13.03 -5.83
C SER A 14 9.11 -14.53 -5.72
N ARG A 15 8.53 -15.17 -4.69
CA ARG A 15 8.74 -16.59 -4.36
C ARG A 15 7.86 -17.55 -5.15
N GLY A 16 6.63 -17.14 -5.49
CA GLY A 16 5.75 -17.91 -6.37
C GLY A 16 5.05 -19.12 -5.81
N TRP A 17 4.91 -19.23 -4.49
CA TRP A 17 4.12 -20.25 -3.81
C TRP A 17 3.24 -19.68 -2.69
N ILE A 18 3.54 -18.46 -2.27
CA ILE A 18 2.78 -17.61 -1.36
C ILE A 18 2.98 -16.15 -1.81
N PRO A 19 2.03 -15.24 -1.55
CA PRO A 19 2.26 -13.82 -1.75
C PRO A 19 3.56 -13.36 -1.08
N THR A 20 4.36 -12.57 -1.81
CA THR A 20 5.68 -12.15 -1.34
C THR A 20 5.62 -10.70 -0.89
N PHE A 21 6.00 -10.44 0.37
CA PHE A 21 6.12 -9.10 0.93
C PHE A 21 7.59 -8.68 0.89
N HIS A 22 7.88 -7.63 0.13
CA HIS A 22 9.21 -7.05 0.02
C HIS A 22 9.26 -5.77 0.85
N ASP A 23 9.98 -5.76 1.97
CA ASP A 23 10.35 -4.52 2.63
C ASP A 23 11.39 -3.79 1.78
N VAL A 24 10.98 -2.68 1.17
CA VAL A 24 11.83 -1.84 0.30
C VAL A 24 12.23 -0.54 0.99
N SER A 25 11.99 -0.40 2.30
CA SER A 25 12.15 0.87 3.04
C SER A 25 13.56 1.43 2.90
N LYS A 26 14.58 0.57 3.00
CA LYS A 26 15.99 0.96 2.91
C LYS A 26 16.32 1.55 1.55
N GLU A 27 15.87 0.90 0.49
CA GLU A 27 16.08 1.31 -0.89
C GLU A 27 15.36 2.64 -1.17
N ILE A 28 14.10 2.79 -0.73
CA ILE A 28 13.35 4.04 -0.92
C ILE A 28 14.00 5.20 -0.17
N MET A 29 14.38 5.02 1.10
CA MET A 29 15.08 6.05 1.87
C MET A 29 16.40 6.47 1.22
N GLN A 30 17.15 5.50 0.67
CA GLN A 30 18.38 5.78 -0.06
C GLN A 30 18.11 6.57 -1.36
N ILE A 31 17.07 6.21 -2.13
CA ILE A 31 16.67 6.95 -3.34
C ILE A 31 16.28 8.39 -3.01
N VAL A 32 15.53 8.61 -1.92
CA VAL A 32 15.15 9.95 -1.45
C VAL A 32 16.39 10.76 -1.08
N LYS A 33 17.32 10.17 -0.33
CA LYS A 33 18.59 10.81 0.03
C LYS A 33 19.42 11.19 -1.20
N ASP A 34 19.56 10.27 -2.15
CA ASP A 34 20.35 10.48 -3.38
C ASP A 34 19.68 11.47 -4.35
N SER A 35 18.37 11.68 -4.23
CA SER A 35 17.66 12.68 -5.01
C SER A 35 18.12 14.11 -4.69
N GLY A 36 18.57 14.38 -3.46
CA GLY A 36 18.88 15.73 -2.98
C GLY A 36 17.64 16.66 -2.86
N VAL A 37 16.43 16.14 -3.04
CA VAL A 37 15.19 16.89 -2.76
C VAL A 37 15.07 17.08 -1.25
N LYS A 38 14.94 18.34 -0.81
CA LYS A 38 14.66 18.68 0.59
C LYS A 38 13.17 18.63 0.90
N ASN A 39 12.33 19.08 -0.03
CA ASN A 39 10.91 19.31 0.21
C ASN A 39 10.08 18.90 -0.99
N GLY A 40 9.17 17.94 -0.82
CA GLY A 40 8.38 17.44 -1.94
C GLY A 40 7.68 16.13 -1.63
N THR A 41 7.59 15.27 -2.64
CA THR A 41 6.96 13.95 -2.53
C THR A 41 7.81 12.85 -3.15
N CYS A 42 7.63 11.65 -2.63
CA CYS A 42 8.14 10.40 -3.18
C CYS A 42 6.94 9.51 -3.53
N THR A 43 6.72 9.27 -4.81
CA THR A 43 5.73 8.32 -5.30
C THR A 43 6.40 6.99 -5.58
N ILE A 44 5.87 5.92 -5.00
CA ILE A 44 6.37 4.54 -5.12
C ILE A 44 5.26 3.74 -5.77
N ALA A 45 5.48 3.21 -6.97
CA ALA A 45 4.42 2.64 -7.80
C ALA A 45 4.82 1.34 -8.47
N SER A 46 3.96 0.33 -8.32
CA SER A 46 4.05 -0.93 -9.04
C SER A 46 3.74 -0.76 -10.53
N HIS A 47 4.54 -1.39 -11.39
CA HIS A 47 4.18 -1.59 -12.80
C HIS A 47 3.19 -2.77 -13.00
N HIS A 48 3.02 -3.60 -11.98
CA HIS A 48 2.33 -4.90 -12.06
C HIS A 48 0.92 -4.81 -11.48
N THR A 49 -0.05 -5.42 -12.17
CA THR A 49 -1.48 -5.40 -11.85
C THR A 49 -1.91 -6.42 -10.80
N THR A 50 -0.98 -7.24 -10.31
CA THR A 50 -1.17 -8.20 -9.21
C THR A 50 -0.35 -7.81 -7.98
N CYS A 51 0.23 -6.61 -7.97
CA CYS A 51 1.11 -6.17 -6.88
C CYS A 51 0.63 -4.85 -6.27
N SER A 52 0.94 -4.65 -5.00
CA SER A 52 0.57 -3.46 -4.23
C SER A 52 1.78 -2.77 -3.63
N VAL A 53 1.60 -1.50 -3.24
CA VAL A 53 2.52 -0.78 -2.38
C VAL A 53 1.72 -0.38 -1.14
N MET A 54 2.28 -0.58 0.04
CA MET A 54 1.63 -0.32 1.32
C MET A 54 2.64 0.22 2.32
N VAL A 55 2.20 1.14 3.19
CA VAL A 55 2.95 1.52 4.39
C VAL A 55 2.35 0.81 5.61
N GLN A 56 3.19 0.12 6.38
CA GLN A 56 2.79 -0.63 7.57
C GLN A 56 3.92 -0.68 8.60
N GLU A 57 3.63 -1.10 9.83
CA GLU A 57 4.61 -1.52 10.83
C GLU A 57 5.30 -2.84 10.43
N CYS A 58 6.53 -3.02 10.89
CA CYS A 58 7.22 -4.32 10.84
C CYS A 58 6.85 -5.14 12.08
N SER A 59 6.29 -6.32 11.86
CA SER A 59 6.09 -7.28 12.95
C SER A 59 7.33 -8.16 13.06
N HIS A 60 8.05 -8.02 14.17
CA HIS A 60 9.36 -8.62 14.36
C HIS A 60 9.36 -10.16 14.37
N ASP A 61 8.23 -10.78 14.70
CA ASP A 61 8.08 -12.23 14.71
C ASP A 61 7.77 -12.74 13.31
N ILE A 62 8.50 -13.78 12.90
CA ILE A 62 8.39 -14.43 11.61
C ILE A 62 7.91 -15.85 11.81
N ASP A 63 7.00 -16.29 10.95
CA ASP A 63 6.44 -17.64 11.00
C ASP A 63 7.19 -18.67 10.14
N SER A 64 6.65 -19.89 10.06
CA SER A 64 7.25 -20.96 9.25
C SER A 64 7.18 -20.75 7.73
N PHE A 65 6.39 -19.76 7.26
CA PHE A 65 6.28 -19.38 5.85
C PHE A 65 7.17 -18.20 5.50
N ASP A 66 7.98 -17.74 6.46
CA ASP A 66 8.86 -16.58 6.35
C ASP A 66 8.08 -15.31 6.00
N LEU A 67 6.95 -15.14 6.71
CA LEU A 67 6.12 -13.95 6.78
C LEU A 67 6.15 -13.37 8.20
N GLU A 68 6.15 -12.05 8.29
CA GLU A 68 5.89 -11.37 9.56
C GLU A 68 4.45 -11.63 10.02
N PHE A 69 4.18 -11.65 11.32
CA PHE A 69 2.84 -11.96 11.83
C PHE A 69 1.75 -11.04 11.27
N LEU A 70 1.99 -9.73 11.20
CA LEU A 70 1.03 -8.80 10.58
C LEU A 70 0.84 -9.04 9.08
N GLN A 71 1.88 -9.49 8.36
CA GLN A 71 1.77 -9.87 6.95
C GLN A 71 0.92 -11.13 6.80
N HIS A 72 1.08 -12.11 7.68
CA HIS A 72 0.26 -13.32 7.67
C HIS A 72 -1.18 -13.02 8.08
N ASP A 73 -1.43 -12.25 9.13
CA ASP A 73 -2.78 -11.82 9.53
C ASP A 73 -3.49 -11.14 8.36
N LEU A 74 -2.79 -10.25 7.64
CA LEU A 74 -3.31 -9.60 6.45
C LEU A 74 -3.63 -10.61 5.34
N LEU A 75 -2.72 -11.55 5.08
CA LEU A 75 -2.92 -12.61 4.09
C LEU A 75 -4.13 -13.48 4.44
N ASP A 76 -4.32 -13.85 5.69
CA ASP A 76 -5.45 -14.64 6.17
C ASP A 76 -6.78 -13.91 6.02
N ILE A 77 -6.81 -12.61 6.32
CA ILE A 77 -7.97 -11.76 6.05
C ILE A 77 -8.25 -11.76 4.54
N MET A 78 -7.23 -11.49 3.72
CA MET A 78 -7.37 -11.48 2.25
C MET A 78 -7.83 -12.83 1.69
N ARG A 79 -7.35 -13.97 2.20
CA ARG A 79 -7.78 -15.31 1.78
C ARG A 79 -9.24 -15.59 2.11
N LYS A 80 -9.78 -15.02 3.19
CA LYS A 80 -11.22 -15.14 3.51
C LYS A 80 -12.08 -14.30 2.57
N LEU A 81 -11.63 -13.11 2.20
CA LEU A 81 -12.34 -12.19 1.30
C LEU A 81 -12.22 -12.59 -0.18
N ILE A 82 -11.01 -12.99 -0.58
CA ILE A 82 -10.59 -13.32 -1.94
C ILE A 82 -9.71 -14.58 -1.83
N PRO A 83 -10.29 -15.79 -1.91
CA PRO A 83 -9.55 -17.04 -1.76
C PRO A 83 -8.44 -17.21 -2.80
N ASP A 84 -7.40 -17.99 -2.49
CA ASP A 84 -6.40 -18.38 -3.49
C ASP A 84 -7.11 -19.09 -4.65
N PHE A 85 -6.68 -18.86 -5.89
CA PHE A 85 -7.23 -19.58 -7.04
C PHE A 85 -6.76 -21.05 -6.99
N ALA A 86 -7.66 -21.94 -6.57
CA ALA A 86 -7.36 -23.35 -6.37
C ALA A 86 -7.93 -24.26 -7.47
N GLU A 87 -9.08 -23.92 -8.06
CA GLU A 87 -9.76 -24.77 -9.05
C GLU A 87 -10.35 -24.01 -10.23
N GLU A 88 -10.40 -24.66 -11.40
CA GLU A 88 -11.04 -24.12 -12.60
C GLU A 88 -12.48 -23.65 -12.31
N HIS A 89 -12.87 -22.53 -12.92
CA HIS A 89 -14.18 -21.89 -12.73
C HIS A 89 -14.47 -21.30 -11.34
N GLN A 90 -13.53 -21.35 -10.38
CA GLN A 90 -13.63 -20.60 -9.12
C GLN A 90 -13.79 -19.10 -9.37
N TYR A 91 -13.05 -18.59 -10.36
CA TYR A 91 -13.14 -17.22 -10.85
C TYR A 91 -13.57 -17.18 -12.31
N ARG A 92 -14.15 -16.05 -12.74
CA ARG A 92 -14.50 -15.81 -14.16
C ARG A 92 -13.27 -15.53 -15.04
N HIS A 93 -12.21 -15.01 -14.43
CA HIS A 93 -10.89 -14.86 -15.04
C HIS A 93 -9.99 -16.00 -14.54
N PRO A 94 -9.09 -16.57 -15.37
CA PRO A 94 -9.02 -16.39 -16.81
C PRO A 94 -10.13 -17.15 -17.54
N GLY A 95 -10.54 -16.64 -18.70
CA GLY A 95 -11.43 -17.34 -19.62
C GLY A 95 -10.69 -17.78 -20.88
N PRO A 96 -11.31 -18.56 -21.79
CA PRO A 96 -10.64 -19.14 -22.96
C PRO A 96 -9.93 -18.13 -23.87
N ILE A 97 -10.51 -16.93 -24.03
CA ILE A 97 -9.92 -15.83 -24.81
C ILE A 97 -8.64 -15.32 -24.14
N HIS A 98 -8.63 -15.21 -22.81
CA HIS A 98 -7.46 -14.77 -22.06
C HIS A 98 -6.33 -15.80 -22.17
N SER A 99 -6.65 -17.09 -22.02
CA SER A 99 -5.68 -18.17 -22.23
C SER A 99 -5.10 -18.17 -23.65
N GLN A 100 -5.92 -17.90 -24.67
CA GLN A 100 -5.46 -17.71 -26.04
C GLN A 100 -4.49 -16.53 -26.17
N PHE A 101 -4.79 -15.40 -25.53
CA PHE A 101 -3.89 -14.25 -25.48
C PHE A 101 -2.57 -14.58 -24.76
N GLY A 102 -2.62 -15.29 -23.63
CA GLY A 102 -1.44 -15.76 -22.90
C GLY A 102 -0.50 -16.55 -23.80
N ARG A 103 -1.03 -17.52 -24.57
CA ARG A 103 -0.25 -18.26 -25.58
C ARG A 103 0.32 -17.36 -26.67
N TYR A 104 -0.43 -16.37 -27.15
CA TYR A 104 0.04 -15.42 -28.17
C TYR A 104 1.24 -14.59 -27.70
N VAL A 105 1.29 -14.21 -26.41
CA VAL A 105 2.42 -13.49 -25.82
C VAL A 105 3.49 -14.41 -25.22
N ASN A 106 3.46 -15.71 -25.53
CA ASN A 106 4.37 -16.75 -25.04
C ASN A 106 4.40 -16.89 -23.51
N GLU A 107 3.25 -16.80 -22.84
CA GLU A 107 3.17 -17.22 -21.45
C GLU A 107 3.52 -18.72 -21.30
N PRO A 108 4.26 -19.12 -20.24
CA PRO A 108 4.73 -20.50 -20.06
C PRO A 108 3.64 -21.59 -19.99
N GLY A 109 2.37 -21.20 -19.85
CA GLY A 109 1.21 -22.08 -19.93
C GLY A 109 -0.04 -21.39 -19.37
N ASP A 110 -1.23 -21.92 -19.67
CA ASP A 110 -2.50 -21.30 -19.23
C ASP A 110 -2.60 -21.17 -17.71
N TYR A 111 -1.93 -22.05 -16.96
CA TYR A 111 -1.86 -21.98 -15.51
C TYR A 111 -1.27 -20.66 -15.00
N THR A 112 -0.40 -19.99 -15.77
CA THR A 112 0.22 -18.72 -15.34
C THR A 112 -0.76 -17.56 -15.28
N SER A 113 -1.95 -17.72 -15.85
CA SER A 113 -3.05 -16.76 -15.73
C SER A 113 -4.01 -17.09 -14.57
N MET A 114 -3.76 -18.15 -13.78
CA MET A 114 -4.58 -18.51 -12.60
C MET A 114 -4.24 -17.64 -11.38
N ASN A 115 -4.16 -16.32 -11.56
CA ASN A 115 -3.74 -15.34 -10.54
C ASN A 115 -4.81 -14.27 -10.28
N THR A 116 -6.07 -14.62 -10.51
CA THR A 116 -7.22 -13.71 -10.35
C THR A 116 -7.32 -13.16 -8.93
N ASP A 117 -7.04 -13.98 -7.92
CA ASP A 117 -6.98 -13.56 -6.53
C ASP A 117 -5.94 -12.45 -6.34
N GLY A 118 -4.75 -12.58 -6.96
CA GLY A 118 -3.71 -11.58 -6.91
C GLY A 118 -4.12 -10.24 -7.54
N HIS A 119 -4.85 -10.29 -8.66
CA HIS A 119 -5.45 -9.10 -9.25
C HIS A 119 -6.45 -8.43 -8.30
N LEU A 120 -7.38 -9.21 -7.73
CA LEU A 120 -8.43 -8.68 -6.87
C LEU A 120 -7.87 -8.11 -5.55
N ARG A 121 -6.92 -8.82 -4.91
CA ARG A 121 -6.24 -8.36 -3.68
C ARG A 121 -5.50 -7.06 -3.91
N SER A 122 -4.84 -6.92 -5.06
CA SER A 122 -4.05 -5.71 -5.35
C SER A 122 -4.89 -4.42 -5.36
N VAL A 123 -6.18 -4.51 -5.71
CA VAL A 123 -7.09 -3.36 -5.78
C VAL A 123 -7.44 -2.82 -4.40
N PHE A 124 -7.44 -3.66 -3.36
CA PHE A 124 -7.77 -3.24 -2.00
C PHE A 124 -6.73 -2.28 -1.41
N PHE A 125 -5.46 -2.51 -1.70
CA PHE A 125 -4.35 -1.68 -1.21
C PHE A 125 -3.92 -0.63 -2.23
N GLY A 126 -4.30 -0.80 -3.50
CA GLY A 126 -3.80 0.01 -4.58
C GLY A 126 -2.38 -0.40 -4.98
N ARG A 127 -1.86 0.28 -6.00
CA ARG A 127 -0.58 -0.06 -6.65
C ARG A 127 0.51 0.96 -6.37
N SER A 128 0.23 1.97 -5.56
CA SER A 128 1.16 3.06 -5.31
C SER A 128 0.90 3.75 -3.99
N GLU A 129 1.97 4.23 -3.38
CA GLU A 129 1.93 5.15 -2.24
C GLU A 129 2.63 6.46 -2.60
N ALA A 130 2.08 7.57 -2.10
CA ALA A 130 2.66 8.89 -2.24
C ALA A 130 3.00 9.43 -0.85
N MET A 131 4.29 9.52 -0.55
CA MET A 131 4.80 9.97 0.74
C MET A 131 5.39 11.37 0.63
N THR A 132 5.38 12.14 1.72
CA THR A 132 5.98 13.48 1.72
C THR A 132 7.46 13.43 2.09
N ILE A 133 8.22 14.43 1.65
CA ILE A 133 9.63 14.63 2.02
C ILE A 133 9.73 15.95 2.75
N LYS A 134 10.31 15.92 3.95
CA LYS A 134 10.52 17.08 4.82
C LYS A 134 11.98 17.13 5.23
N ASP A 135 12.64 18.24 4.95
CA ASP A 135 14.04 18.51 5.31
C ASP A 135 15.01 17.41 4.82
N GLY A 136 14.72 16.86 3.63
CA GLY A 136 15.49 15.78 2.99
C GLY A 136 15.20 14.39 3.53
N VAL A 137 14.21 14.24 4.42
CA VAL A 137 13.82 12.98 5.05
C VAL A 137 12.43 12.56 4.56
N LEU A 138 12.27 11.28 4.25
CA LEU A 138 10.97 10.71 3.94
C LEU A 138 10.08 10.69 5.18
N ASP A 139 8.91 11.30 5.09
CA ASP A 139 7.97 11.47 6.21
C ASP A 139 7.04 10.26 6.31
N GLY A 140 7.54 9.16 6.87
CA GLY A 140 6.76 7.94 7.12
C GLY A 140 6.23 7.81 8.55
N GLY A 141 6.90 8.41 9.53
CA GLY A 141 6.70 8.10 10.96
C GLY A 141 7.68 7.01 11.44
N GLU A 142 7.81 6.88 12.77
CA GLU A 142 8.85 6.05 13.41
C GLU A 142 8.74 4.56 13.07
N PHE A 143 7.52 4.05 12.93
CA PHE A 143 7.25 2.63 12.69
C PHE A 143 6.90 2.32 11.23
N ALA A 144 7.04 3.28 10.30
CA ALA A 144 6.62 3.07 8.92
C ALA A 144 7.67 2.30 8.10
N HIS A 145 7.28 1.11 7.67
CA HIS A 145 7.91 0.31 6.64
C HIS A 145 7.09 0.36 5.35
N ILE A 146 7.80 0.32 4.22
CA ILE A 146 7.23 0.38 2.88
C ILE A 146 7.34 -1.01 2.27
N TYR A 147 6.19 -1.65 2.09
CA TYR A 147 6.10 -2.98 1.51
C TYR A 147 5.65 -2.91 0.05
N PHE A 148 6.39 -3.58 -0.82
CA PHE A 148 5.89 -3.99 -2.13
C PHE A 148 5.41 -5.44 -2.04
N ILE A 149 4.13 -5.67 -2.35
CA ILE A 149 3.50 -6.97 -2.16
C ILE A 149 3.22 -7.57 -3.54
N ASP A 150 3.76 -8.74 -3.86
CA ASP A 150 3.33 -9.53 -5.01
C ASP A 150 2.30 -10.56 -4.57
N TRP A 151 1.03 -10.33 -4.92
CA TRP A 151 -0.07 -11.23 -4.58
C TRP A 151 -0.17 -12.43 -5.52
N ASP A 152 0.46 -12.38 -6.70
CA ASP A 152 0.49 -13.48 -7.66
C ASP A 152 1.48 -14.55 -7.19
N HIS A 153 0.92 -15.56 -6.55
CA HIS A 153 1.66 -16.67 -5.96
C HIS A 153 1.69 -17.90 -6.88
N VAL A 154 1.30 -17.78 -8.15
CA VAL A 154 1.25 -18.91 -9.09
C VAL A 154 2.66 -19.38 -9.48
N ARG A 155 3.59 -18.43 -9.58
CA ARG A 155 4.99 -18.70 -9.91
C ARG A 155 5.88 -17.54 -9.49
N ALA A 156 7.16 -17.83 -9.34
CA ALA A 156 8.17 -16.83 -9.03
C ALA A 156 8.31 -15.88 -10.23
N ARG A 157 8.28 -14.57 -10.00
CA ARG A 157 8.39 -13.56 -11.07
C ARG A 157 9.31 -12.42 -10.68
N ARG A 158 10.02 -11.93 -11.70
CA ARG A 158 10.64 -10.61 -11.62
C ARG A 158 9.56 -9.55 -11.64
N ARG A 159 9.64 -8.63 -10.69
CA ARG A 159 8.74 -7.48 -10.51
C ARG A 159 9.55 -6.20 -10.53
N GLN A 160 8.90 -5.14 -10.95
CA GLN A 160 9.48 -3.81 -11.09
C GLN A 160 8.66 -2.85 -10.25
N LEU A 161 9.39 -2.09 -9.43
CA LEU A 161 8.86 -1.01 -8.62
C LEU A 161 9.49 0.30 -9.07
N ASN A 162 8.65 1.26 -9.44
CA ASN A 162 9.08 2.59 -9.88
C ASN A 162 9.04 3.57 -8.72
N VAL A 163 10.05 4.41 -8.61
CA VAL A 163 10.16 5.43 -7.57
C VAL A 163 10.41 6.77 -8.25
N THR A 164 9.52 7.73 -8.02
CA THR A 164 9.66 9.11 -8.49
C THR A 164 9.69 10.05 -7.31
N VAL A 165 10.80 10.75 -7.15
CA VAL A 165 10.98 11.81 -6.16
C VAL A 165 10.93 13.15 -6.87
N MET A 166 10.07 14.06 -6.40
CA MET A 166 9.93 15.40 -6.98
C MET A 166 9.78 16.46 -5.90
N GLY A 167 10.43 17.61 -6.07
CA GLY A 167 10.39 18.67 -5.07
C GLY A 167 11.49 19.72 -5.22
N THR A 168 11.60 20.59 -4.21
CA THR A 168 12.63 21.63 -4.14
C THR A 168 13.85 21.17 -3.36
N THR A 169 15.03 21.71 -3.69
CA THR A 169 16.30 21.41 -3.02
C THR A 169 16.60 22.33 -1.83
N GLU A 170 15.83 23.39 -1.66
CA GLU A 170 15.95 24.37 -0.58
C GLU A 170 14.91 24.16 0.54
N ASP A 171 15.18 24.79 1.69
CA ASP A 171 14.26 24.83 2.81
C ASP A 171 12.99 25.60 2.45
N VAL A 172 11.88 25.16 3.04
CA VAL A 172 10.62 25.91 3.02
C VAL A 172 10.52 26.74 4.30
N GLU A 173 9.68 27.77 4.27
CA GLU A 173 9.40 28.62 5.44
C GLU A 173 8.57 27.84 6.49
N ASP A 174 7.73 28.53 7.25
CA ASP A 174 6.91 27.90 8.28
C ASP A 174 6.00 26.81 7.70
N ARG A 175 6.06 25.63 8.30
CA ARG A 175 5.21 24.47 7.97
C ARG A 175 3.95 24.41 8.83
N LYS A 176 3.91 25.18 9.92
CA LYS A 176 2.81 25.14 10.87
C LYS A 176 1.62 25.92 10.31
N PHE A 177 0.55 25.20 10.03
CA PHE A 177 -0.73 25.85 9.84
C PHE A 177 -1.23 26.41 11.18
N ASN A 178 -1.75 27.64 11.19
CA ASN A 178 -2.26 28.33 12.40
C ASN A 178 -1.28 28.32 13.58
N ASN A 179 0.00 28.64 13.36
CA ASN A 179 1.05 28.63 14.40
C ASN A 179 1.23 27.27 15.12
N GLY A 180 0.65 26.19 14.57
CA GLY A 180 0.67 24.85 15.15
C GLY A 180 -0.39 24.65 16.23
N GLU A 181 -1.39 25.52 16.30
CA GLU A 181 -2.55 25.32 17.16
C GLU A 181 -3.29 24.04 16.77
N VAL A 182 -3.64 23.26 17.79
CA VAL A 182 -4.42 22.03 17.60
C VAL A 182 -5.83 22.40 17.15
N ILE A 183 -6.21 21.93 15.96
CA ILE A 183 -7.57 22.09 15.45
C ILE A 183 -8.48 21.11 16.18
N ASN A 184 -9.39 21.62 17.02
CA ASN A 184 -10.43 20.80 17.63
C ASN A 184 -11.55 20.52 16.62
N THR A 185 -11.53 19.32 16.04
CA THR A 185 -12.52 18.83 15.06
C THR A 185 -13.68 18.06 15.69
N LEU A 186 -13.72 17.93 17.02
CA LEU A 186 -14.80 17.25 17.71
C LEU A 186 -16.10 18.03 17.54
N ARG A 187 -17.22 17.30 17.38
CA ARG A 187 -18.55 17.90 17.35
C ARG A 187 -18.76 18.71 18.63
N LYS A 188 -19.03 19.99 18.46
CA LYS A 188 -19.48 20.86 19.56
C LYS A 188 -21.00 20.86 19.53
N TYR A 189 -21.63 20.33 20.57
CA TYR A 189 -23.08 20.41 20.72
C TYR A 189 -23.50 21.84 21.01
N THR A 190 -24.60 22.30 20.41
CA THR A 190 -25.20 23.60 20.75
C THR A 190 -25.78 23.57 22.15
N ASP A 191 -26.09 24.74 22.71
CA ASP A 191 -26.70 24.79 24.03
C ASP A 191 -28.14 24.24 24.00
N GLU A 192 -28.84 24.37 22.87
CA GLU A 192 -30.15 23.73 22.65
C GLU A 192 -30.04 22.20 22.58
N GLU A 193 -29.01 21.65 21.94
CA GLU A 193 -28.79 20.20 21.89
C GLU A 193 -28.39 19.61 23.27
N LYS A 194 -27.79 20.43 24.14
CA LYS A 194 -27.48 20.06 25.53
C LYS A 194 -28.64 20.35 26.49
N ALA A 195 -29.66 21.08 26.04
CA ALA A 195 -30.75 21.48 26.90
C ALA A 195 -31.50 20.24 27.38
N TYR A 196 -31.97 20.30 28.62
CA TYR A 196 -32.84 19.26 29.16
C TYR A 196 -34.08 19.14 28.29
N ASP A 197 -34.33 17.93 27.79
CA ASP A 197 -35.54 17.58 27.06
C ASP A 197 -36.32 16.57 27.90
N VAL A 198 -37.52 16.99 28.30
CA VAL A 198 -38.45 16.22 29.12
C VAL A 198 -38.76 14.85 28.50
N HIS A 199 -38.71 14.72 27.17
CA HIS A 199 -38.97 13.45 26.49
C HIS A 199 -38.01 12.33 26.88
N TYR A 200 -36.80 12.66 27.35
CA TYR A 200 -35.82 11.67 27.82
C TYR A 200 -36.04 11.21 29.26
N ASP A 201 -36.88 11.88 30.05
CA ASP A 201 -37.17 11.50 31.45
C ASP A 201 -38.63 11.11 31.71
N LEU A 202 -39.49 11.16 30.69
CA LEU A 202 -40.88 10.70 30.77
C LEU A 202 -40.99 9.23 31.23
N GLN A 203 -39.97 8.39 30.98
CA GLN A 203 -39.94 7.00 31.45
C GLN A 203 -39.56 6.86 32.94
N LEU A 204 -39.01 7.91 33.56
CA LEU A 204 -38.58 7.92 34.96
C LEU A 204 -39.66 8.46 35.91
N LYS A 205 -40.69 9.12 35.37
CA LYS A 205 -41.86 9.60 36.12
C LYS A 205 -42.94 8.52 36.08
N ARG A 206 -42.92 7.61 37.06
CA ARG A 206 -44.04 6.71 37.39
C ARG A 206 -45.04 7.38 38.31
#